data_AF-A0AAW7L8I7-F1
#
_entry.id   AF-A0AAW7L8I7-F1
#
_cell.length_a   1.000
_cell.length_b   1.000
_cell.length_c   1.000
_cell.angle_alpha   90.00
_cell.angle_beta   90.00
_cell.angle_gamma   90.00
#
_symmetry.space_group_name_H-M   'P 1'
#
loop_
_entity.id
_entity.type
_entity.pdbx_description
1 polymer ?
#
loop_
_entity_poly.entity_id
_entity_poly.type
_entity_poly.pdbx_seq_one_letter_code
_entity_poly.pdbx_strand_id
1 'polypeptide(L)'
;MKKRAIFTALIASLSSLASVAEQTEMQINTYNQQLENVAMVAQLTGEMVQRIVNAASAAALKDNLAVSITVVDASAQTLAVLRDHRAGVHTLRASYKKAYTANSQKREPAVIAKGIKEGTIPADLRYLDENILILDSGVPIYINDTVVGAV
;
A
#
# COMPACT_ATOMS: atom_id res chain seq x y z
N MET A 1 13.44 -68.39 11.54
CA MET A 1 12.77 -67.50 10.55
C MET A 1 12.27 -66.19 11.15
N LYS A 2 11.70 -66.15 12.37
CA LYS A 2 11.15 -64.91 12.99
C LYS A 2 12.16 -63.76 13.21
N LYS A 3 13.43 -64.04 13.55
CA LYS A 3 14.46 -62.99 13.74
C LYS A 3 14.85 -62.23 12.46
N ARG A 4 14.74 -62.87 11.28
CA ARG A 4 15.02 -62.20 9.99
C ARG A 4 13.90 -61.21 9.63
N ALA A 5 12.64 -61.55 9.88
CA ALA A 5 11.49 -60.68 9.58
C ALA A 5 11.47 -59.37 10.40
N ILE A 6 11.90 -59.42 11.67
CA ILE A 6 11.97 -58.24 12.55
C ILE A 6 13.07 -57.27 12.08
N PHE A 7 14.21 -57.79 11.62
CA PHE A 7 15.31 -56.96 11.14
C PHE A 7 14.97 -56.26 9.81
N THR A 8 14.26 -56.93 8.90
CA THR A 8 13.81 -56.33 7.63
C THR A 8 12.77 -55.23 7.84
N ALA A 9 11.85 -55.40 8.80
CA ALA A 9 10.84 -54.40 9.13
C ALA A 9 11.43 -53.11 9.74
N LEU A 10 12.45 -53.25 10.59
CA LEU A 10 13.16 -52.11 11.21
C LEU A 10 13.90 -51.28 10.15
N ILE A 11 14.57 -51.94 9.19
CA ILE A 11 15.28 -51.26 8.09
C ILE A 11 14.29 -50.54 7.18
N ALA A 12 13.14 -51.16 6.85
CA ALA A 12 12.10 -50.54 6.02
C ALA A 12 11.51 -49.26 6.68
N SER A 13 11.29 -49.29 8.00
CA SER A 13 10.82 -48.10 8.74
C SER A 13 11.86 -46.99 8.85
N LEU A 14 13.15 -47.31 8.87
CA LEU A 14 14.23 -46.31 8.84
C LEU A 14 14.33 -45.64 7.46
N SER A 15 14.20 -46.42 6.38
CA SER A 15 14.19 -45.86 5.01
C SER A 15 13.00 -44.96 4.73
N SER A 16 11.81 -45.25 5.29
CA SER A 16 10.65 -44.37 5.14
C SER A 16 10.81 -43.04 5.89
N LEU A 17 11.46 -43.04 7.06
CA LEU A 17 11.76 -41.82 7.82
C LEU A 17 12.76 -40.92 7.09
N ALA A 18 13.79 -41.50 6.48
CA ALA A 18 14.75 -40.77 5.66
C ALA A 18 14.10 -40.11 4.44
N SER A 19 13.21 -40.83 3.75
CA SER A 19 12.45 -40.28 2.61
C SER A 19 11.55 -39.11 3.00
N VAL A 20 10.92 -39.15 4.18
CA VAL A 20 10.07 -38.04 4.68
C VAL A 20 10.92 -36.82 5.03
N ALA A 21 12.10 -37.00 5.64
CA ALA A 21 13.03 -35.90 5.92
C ALA A 21 13.51 -35.20 4.62
N GLU A 22 13.87 -35.98 3.61
CA GLU A 22 14.32 -35.49 2.30
C GLU A 22 13.21 -34.73 1.56
N GLN A 23 11.96 -35.22 1.63
CA GLN A 23 10.78 -34.52 1.10
C GLN A 23 10.52 -33.19 1.83
N THR A 24 10.73 -33.14 3.14
CA THR A 24 10.55 -31.94 3.96
C THR A 24 11.61 -30.88 3.61
N GLU A 25 12.87 -31.28 3.44
CA GLU A 25 13.95 -30.39 3.02
C GLU A 25 13.73 -29.85 1.59
N MET A 26 13.25 -30.69 0.67
CA MET A 26 12.93 -30.28 -0.69
C MET A 26 11.78 -29.26 -0.72
N GLN A 27 10.77 -29.45 0.14
CA GLN A 27 9.64 -28.53 0.26
C GLN A 27 10.04 -27.19 0.88
N ILE A 28 10.93 -27.20 1.87
CA ILE A 28 11.50 -25.99 2.49
C ILE A 28 12.37 -25.22 1.48
N ASN A 29 13.22 -25.91 0.71
CA ASN A 29 14.05 -25.26 -0.31
C ASN A 29 13.22 -24.63 -1.42
N THR A 30 12.13 -25.30 -1.84
CA THR A 30 11.18 -24.75 -2.82
C THR A 30 10.51 -23.48 -2.27
N TYR A 31 10.10 -23.48 -1.01
CA TYR A 31 9.51 -22.32 -0.35
C TYR A 31 10.49 -21.15 -0.21
N ASN A 32 11.74 -21.43 0.17
CA ASN A 32 12.77 -20.40 0.28
C ASN A 32 13.14 -19.79 -1.09
N GLN A 33 13.23 -20.60 -2.15
CA GLN A 33 13.39 -20.11 -3.52
C GLN A 33 12.21 -19.26 -4.00
N GLN A 34 10.99 -19.56 -3.55
CA GLN A 34 9.82 -18.72 -3.83
C GLN A 34 9.93 -17.35 -3.16
N LEU A 35 10.49 -17.28 -1.94
CA LEU A 35 10.70 -16.02 -1.21
C LEU A 35 11.87 -15.18 -1.73
N GLU A 36 12.88 -15.79 -2.36
CA GLU A 36 14.02 -15.06 -2.95
C GLU A 36 13.59 -14.03 -4.01
N ASN A 37 12.40 -14.17 -4.59
CA ASN A 37 11.85 -13.24 -5.59
C ASN A 37 10.67 -12.39 -5.07
N VAL A 38 10.38 -12.40 -3.76
CA VAL A 38 9.30 -11.60 -3.18
C VAL A 38 9.87 -10.33 -2.57
N ALA A 39 9.59 -9.20 -3.21
CA ALA A 39 9.95 -7.90 -2.66
C ALA A 39 9.08 -7.56 -1.45
N MET A 40 9.72 -7.29 -0.31
CA MET A 40 9.04 -6.76 0.86
C MET A 40 8.81 -5.26 0.67
N VAL A 41 7.55 -4.83 0.75
CA VAL A 41 7.15 -3.44 0.57
C VAL A 41 6.46 -2.90 1.82
N ALA A 42 6.80 -1.66 2.20
CA ALA A 42 6.10 -0.97 3.27
C ALA A 42 4.66 -0.64 2.85
N GLN A 43 3.71 -0.76 3.77
CA GLN A 43 2.29 -0.56 3.51
C GLN A 43 1.65 0.23 4.66
N LEU A 44 0.62 1.00 4.35
CA LEU A 44 -0.20 1.66 5.38
C LEU A 44 -1.12 0.65 6.04
N THR A 45 -1.04 0.54 7.37
CA THR A 45 -2.00 -0.28 8.12
C THR A 45 -3.30 0.49 8.33
N GLY A 46 -4.41 -0.23 8.54
CA GLY A 46 -5.71 0.41 8.83
C GLY A 46 -5.67 1.33 10.05
N GLU A 47 -4.86 1.01 11.06
CA GLU A 47 -4.66 1.87 12.22
C GLU A 47 -3.95 3.18 11.86
N MET A 48 -2.88 3.12 11.04
CA MET A 48 -2.20 4.32 10.55
C MET A 48 -3.16 5.21 9.76
N VAL A 49 -3.95 4.60 8.87
CA VAL A 49 -4.97 5.30 8.07
C VAL A 49 -6.00 6.00 8.96
N GLN A 50 -6.53 5.31 9.96
CA GLN A 50 -7.51 5.90 10.88
C GLN A 50 -6.93 7.08 11.65
N ARG A 51 -5.66 6.98 12.09
CA ARG A 51 -4.96 8.08 12.77
C ARG A 51 -4.78 9.30 11.86
N ILE A 52 -4.44 9.09 10.59
CA ILE A 52 -4.31 10.16 9.59
C ILE A 52 -5.66 10.87 9.39
N VAL A 53 -6.73 10.10 9.15
CA VAL A 53 -8.08 10.65 8.93
C VAL A 53 -8.55 11.44 10.17
N ASN A 54 -8.33 10.91 11.36
CA ASN A 54 -8.72 11.58 12.61
C ASN A 54 -7.94 12.87 12.83
N ALA A 55 -6.63 12.87 12.57
CA ALA A 55 -5.80 14.06 12.70
C ALA A 55 -6.20 15.16 11.72
N ALA A 56 -6.42 14.82 10.45
CA ALA A 56 -6.88 15.76 9.42
C ALA A 56 -8.27 16.31 9.74
N SER A 57 -9.19 15.47 10.21
CA SER A 57 -10.54 15.89 10.62
C SER A 57 -10.51 16.84 11.82
N ALA A 58 -9.69 16.54 12.83
CA ALA A 58 -9.52 17.39 14.00
C ALA A 58 -8.93 18.77 13.63
N ALA A 59 -7.95 18.80 12.72
CA ALA A 59 -7.39 20.06 12.21
C ALA A 59 -8.45 20.89 11.46
N ALA A 60 -9.20 20.27 10.54
CA ALA A 60 -10.27 20.95 9.83
C ALA A 60 -11.36 21.48 10.77
N LEU A 61 -11.74 20.72 11.79
CA LEU A 61 -12.73 21.14 12.79
C LEU A 61 -12.25 22.34 13.60
N LYS A 62 -10.97 22.37 13.99
CA LYS A 62 -10.36 23.49 14.71
C LYS A 62 -10.46 24.80 13.92
N ASP A 63 -10.35 24.70 12.59
CA ASP A 63 -10.45 25.84 11.68
C ASP A 63 -11.89 26.08 11.18
N ASN A 64 -12.87 25.36 11.73
CA ASN A 64 -14.29 25.39 11.34
C ASN A 64 -14.52 25.13 9.84
N LEU A 65 -13.69 24.29 9.23
CA LEU A 65 -13.79 23.88 7.83
C LEU A 65 -14.60 22.58 7.71
N ALA A 66 -15.50 22.53 6.73
CA ALA A 66 -16.23 21.32 6.37
C ALA A 66 -15.56 20.66 5.16
N VAL A 67 -14.88 19.53 5.39
CA VAL A 67 -14.02 18.89 4.37
C VAL A 67 -14.41 17.43 4.12
N SER A 68 -13.96 16.91 2.97
CA SER A 68 -13.78 15.47 2.78
C SER A 68 -12.28 15.14 2.81
N ILE A 69 -11.94 14.02 3.43
CA ILE A 69 -10.58 13.50 3.57
C ILE A 69 -10.58 12.11 2.96
N THR A 70 -9.61 11.83 2.09
CA THR A 70 -9.46 10.52 1.45
C THR A 70 -8.02 10.07 1.59
N VAL A 71 -7.81 8.88 2.14
CA VAL A 71 -6.47 8.26 2.20
C VAL A 71 -6.42 7.14 1.19
N VAL A 72 -5.34 7.11 0.41
CA VAL A 72 -5.08 6.07 -0.60
C VAL A 72 -3.80 5.29 -0.29
N ASP A 73 -3.71 4.05 -0.75
CA ASP A 73 -2.50 3.21 -0.68
C ASP A 73 -1.49 3.55 -1.78
N ALA A 74 -0.38 2.79 -1.83
CA ALA A 74 0.68 2.95 -2.83
C ALA A 74 0.18 2.77 -4.28
N SER A 75 -0.89 2.00 -4.48
CA SER A 75 -1.54 1.79 -5.78
C SER A 75 -2.67 2.79 -6.04
N ALA A 76 -2.75 3.84 -5.22
CA ALA A 76 -3.79 4.86 -5.20
C ALA A 76 -5.22 4.31 -4.99
N GLN A 77 -5.37 3.11 -4.43
CA GLN A 77 -6.66 2.58 -4.02
C GLN A 77 -7.10 3.20 -2.70
N THR A 78 -8.40 3.45 -2.57
CA THR A 78 -8.95 4.11 -1.38
C THR A 78 -8.90 3.18 -0.17
N LEU A 79 -8.23 3.62 0.89
CA LEU A 79 -8.21 2.94 2.19
C LEU A 79 -9.24 3.51 3.16
N ALA A 80 -9.48 4.82 3.12
CA ALA A 80 -10.50 5.46 3.96
C ALA A 80 -11.04 6.74 3.31
N VAL A 81 -12.30 7.04 3.63
CA VAL A 81 -12.95 8.31 3.28
C VAL A 81 -13.75 8.80 4.48
N LEU A 82 -13.56 10.07 4.83
CA LEU A 82 -14.39 10.77 5.81
C LEU A 82 -14.93 12.04 5.16
N ARG A 83 -16.22 12.32 5.37
CA ARG A 83 -16.85 13.56 4.92
C ARG A 83 -17.61 14.22 6.05
N ASP A 84 -17.31 15.49 6.30
CA ASP A 84 -18.14 16.34 7.17
C ASP A 84 -19.55 16.47 6.57
N HIS A 85 -20.58 16.38 7.40
CA HIS A 85 -21.98 16.46 6.96
C HIS A 85 -22.32 17.78 6.24
N ARG A 86 -21.61 18.87 6.53
CA ARG A 86 -21.73 20.18 5.88
C ARG A 86 -20.93 20.28 4.58
N ALA A 87 -20.00 19.36 4.32
CA ALA A 87 -19.16 19.39 3.13
C ALA A 87 -19.98 19.02 1.89
N GLY A 88 -19.83 19.82 0.83
CA GLY A 88 -20.47 19.59 -0.46
C GLY A 88 -20.01 18.26 -1.08
N VAL A 89 -20.92 17.57 -1.79
CA VAL A 89 -20.69 16.22 -2.32
C VAL A 89 -19.52 16.13 -3.30
N HIS A 90 -19.18 17.22 -3.99
CA HIS A 90 -18.04 17.27 -4.92
C HIS A 90 -16.69 17.08 -4.20
N THR A 91 -16.62 17.37 -2.90
CA THR A 91 -15.38 17.26 -2.12
C THR A 91 -14.89 15.82 -2.00
N LEU A 92 -15.78 14.81 -2.08
CA LEU A 92 -15.40 13.39 -2.10
C LEU A 92 -14.49 13.04 -3.28
N ARG A 93 -14.89 13.48 -4.48
CA ARG A 93 -14.08 13.26 -5.70
C ARG A 93 -12.83 14.13 -5.67
N ALA A 94 -12.93 15.35 -5.17
CA ALA A 94 -11.80 16.27 -5.10
C ALA A 94 -10.71 15.75 -4.14
N SER A 95 -11.05 15.30 -2.94
CA SER A 95 -10.09 14.75 -1.97
C SER A 95 -9.40 13.50 -2.52
N TYR A 96 -10.18 12.57 -3.09
CA TYR A 96 -9.61 11.39 -3.74
C TYR A 96 -8.61 11.75 -4.85
N LYS A 97 -8.98 12.64 -5.78
CA LYS A 97 -8.11 13.00 -6.90
C LYS A 97 -6.84 13.73 -6.46
N LYS A 98 -6.91 14.54 -5.40
CA LYS A 98 -5.73 15.19 -4.80
C LYS A 98 -4.78 14.15 -4.20
N ALA A 99 -5.30 13.21 -3.40
CA ALA A 99 -4.52 12.11 -2.84
C ALA A 99 -3.93 11.22 -3.94
N TYR A 100 -4.73 10.84 -4.95
CA TYR A 100 -4.28 10.09 -6.12
C TYR A 100 -3.11 10.80 -6.82
N THR A 101 -3.26 12.09 -7.10
CA THR A 101 -2.23 12.90 -7.77
C THR A 101 -0.95 12.94 -6.95
N ALA A 102 -1.07 13.18 -5.64
CA ALA A 102 0.05 13.21 -4.72
C ALA A 102 0.82 11.89 -4.68
N ASN A 103 0.09 10.77 -4.59
CA ASN A 103 0.66 9.42 -4.59
C ASN A 103 1.35 9.09 -5.93
N SER A 104 0.64 9.26 -7.04
CA SER A 104 1.12 8.89 -8.39
C SER A 104 2.33 9.72 -8.84
N GLN A 105 2.29 11.03 -8.57
CA GLN A 105 3.37 11.95 -8.95
C GLN A 105 4.49 12.04 -7.90
N LYS A 106 4.31 11.39 -6.75
CA LYS A 106 5.24 11.37 -5.60
C LYS A 106 5.66 12.78 -5.16
N ARG A 107 4.73 13.74 -5.23
CA ARG A 107 4.92 15.15 -4.90
C ARG A 107 3.57 15.82 -4.69
N GLU A 108 3.54 16.89 -3.91
CA GLU A 108 2.31 17.64 -3.67
C GLU A 108 1.75 18.27 -4.96
N PRO A 109 0.43 18.24 -5.20
CA PRO A 109 -0.21 18.90 -6.34
C PRO A 109 0.10 20.40 -6.44
N ALA A 110 0.37 21.08 -5.33
CA ALA A 110 0.78 22.48 -5.31
C ALA A 110 2.13 22.72 -6.00
N VAL A 111 3.10 21.81 -5.80
CA VAL A 111 4.40 21.85 -6.47
C VAL A 111 4.22 21.68 -7.97
N ILE A 112 3.31 20.79 -8.38
CA ILE A 112 2.97 20.59 -9.80
C ILE A 112 2.32 21.84 -10.39
N ALA A 113 1.34 22.42 -9.69
CA ALA A 113 0.66 23.64 -10.11
C ALA A 113 1.66 24.79 -10.32
N LYS A 114 2.61 24.94 -9.40
CA LYS A 114 3.70 25.91 -9.50
C LYS A 114 4.56 25.65 -10.74
N GLY A 115 5.00 24.40 -10.96
CA GLY A 115 5.80 24.05 -12.13
C GLY A 115 5.09 24.31 -13.47
N ILE A 116 3.78 24.09 -13.54
CA ILE A 116 2.97 24.47 -14.71
C ILE A 116 2.97 25.98 -14.92
N LYS A 117 2.78 26.75 -13.85
CA LYS A 117 2.80 28.22 -13.92
C LYS A 117 4.17 28.77 -14.35
N GLU A 118 5.25 28.13 -13.92
CA GLU A 118 6.63 28.50 -14.24
C GLU A 118 7.11 27.95 -15.59
N GLY A 119 6.30 27.12 -16.27
CA GLY A 119 6.66 26.52 -17.55
C GLY A 119 7.67 25.35 -17.45
N THR A 120 7.93 24.84 -16.25
CA THR A 120 8.83 23.68 -16.02
C THR A 120 8.10 22.35 -16.11
N ILE A 121 6.76 22.34 -16.02
CA ILE A 121 5.90 21.17 -16.21
C ILE A 121 4.86 21.49 -17.30
N PRO A 122 4.63 20.61 -18.30
CA PRO A 122 3.59 20.82 -19.30
C PRO A 122 2.19 20.88 -18.67
N ALA A 123 1.37 21.84 -19.09
CA ALA A 123 -0.02 21.96 -18.63
C ALA A 123 -0.89 20.74 -18.98
N ASP A 124 -0.50 20.00 -20.02
CA ASP A 124 -1.18 18.80 -20.49
C ASP A 124 -1.14 17.63 -19.49
N LEU A 125 -0.29 17.71 -18.46
CA LEU A 125 -0.30 16.75 -17.34
C LEU A 125 -1.69 16.58 -16.72
N ARG A 126 -2.54 17.63 -16.77
CA ARG A 126 -3.94 17.57 -16.32
C ARG A 126 -4.79 16.53 -17.04
N TYR A 127 -4.38 16.12 -18.24
CA TYR A 127 -5.11 15.19 -19.10
C TYR A 127 -4.46 13.81 -19.16
N LEU A 128 -3.35 13.59 -18.45
CA LEU A 128 -2.61 12.33 -18.49
C LEU A 128 -3.41 11.15 -17.92
N ASP A 129 -4.21 11.39 -16.88
CA ASP A 129 -5.09 10.42 -16.24
C ASP A 129 -6.36 11.12 -15.76
N GLU A 130 -7.50 10.43 -15.81
CA GLU A 130 -8.79 11.00 -15.40
C GLU A 130 -8.84 11.39 -13.91
N ASN A 131 -7.99 10.78 -13.07
CA ASN A 131 -7.93 11.00 -11.63
C ASN A 131 -6.95 12.10 -11.22
N ILE A 132 -6.20 12.65 -12.17
CA ILE A 132 -5.32 13.79 -11.88
C ILE A 132 -6.15 15.04 -11.58
N LEU A 133 -5.85 15.66 -10.45
CA LEU A 133 -6.35 16.96 -10.05
C LEU A 133 -5.20 17.80 -9.49
N ILE A 134 -4.75 18.76 -10.29
CA ILE A 134 -3.66 19.67 -9.96
C ILE A 134 -4.22 20.88 -9.20
N LEU A 135 -4.66 20.61 -7.98
CA LEU A 135 -5.15 21.60 -7.02
C LEU A 135 -4.56 21.28 -5.65
N ASP A 136 -4.22 22.32 -4.90
CA ASP A 136 -3.55 22.22 -3.60
C ASP A 136 -4.25 21.27 -2.59
N SER A 137 -3.51 20.83 -1.57
CA SER A 137 -3.91 20.03 -0.39
C SER A 137 -3.73 18.51 -0.43
N GLY A 138 -3.17 17.90 -1.49
CA GLY A 138 -2.81 16.47 -1.48
C GLY A 138 -1.36 16.24 -1.04
N VAL A 139 -1.11 15.30 -0.13
CA VAL A 139 0.22 15.07 0.45
C VAL A 139 0.61 13.58 0.34
N PRO A 140 1.76 13.25 -0.29
CA PRO A 140 2.27 11.89 -0.30
C PRO A 140 2.78 11.46 1.08
N ILE A 141 2.54 10.20 1.43
CA ILE A 141 2.95 9.60 2.70
C ILE A 141 4.17 8.71 2.42
N TYR A 142 5.27 8.98 3.14
CA TYR A 142 6.53 8.26 2.97
C TYR A 142 6.83 7.33 4.15
N ILE A 143 7.38 6.16 3.86
CA ILE A 143 8.07 5.29 4.80
C ILE A 143 9.42 4.94 4.16
N ASN A 144 10.53 5.28 4.83
CA ASN A 144 11.89 5.03 4.33
C ASN A 144 12.08 5.48 2.86
N ASP A 145 11.76 6.75 2.56
CA ASP A 145 11.81 7.37 1.23
C ASP A 145 10.91 6.74 0.14
N THR A 146 10.10 5.75 0.51
CA THR A 146 9.13 5.12 -0.39
C THR A 146 7.75 5.71 -0.14
N VAL A 147 7.09 6.18 -1.21
CA VAL A 147 5.68 6.58 -1.15
C VAL A 147 4.83 5.34 -0.95
N VAL A 148 4.09 5.29 0.15
CA VAL A 148 3.20 4.17 0.52
C VAL A 148 1.72 4.52 0.42
N GLY A 149 1.42 5.75 0.02
CA GLY A 149 0.06 6.27 -0.09
C GLY A 149 0.04 7.80 -0.11
N ALA A 150 -1.15 8.37 0.04
CA ALA A 150 -1.34 9.81 0.17
C ALA A 150 -2.66 10.14 0.88
N VAL A 151 -2.79 11.40 1.32
CA VAL A 151 -4.00 12.02 1.89
C VAL A 151 -4.36 13.32 1.18
#